data_AF-R6WMI4-F1
#
_entry.id   AF-R6WMI4-F1
#
_cell.length_a   1.000
_cell.length_b   1.000
_cell.length_c   1.000
_cell.angle_alpha   90.00
_cell.angle_beta   90.00
_cell.angle_gamma   90.00
#
_symmetry.space_group_name_H-M   'P 1'
#
loop_
_entity.id
_entity.type
_entity.pdbx_description
1 polymer ?
#
loop_
_entity_poly.entity_id
_entity_poly.type
_entity_poly.pdbx_seq_one_letter_code
_entity_poly.pdbx_strand_id
1 'polypeptide(L)'
;MIERNKTNVALDGLFDEFLDLVSNARRVPLMDKIMLDENDLLNIIDDLKEAIPREIKSANQVLEEQKNIVDKAYADADRIVQQAKEEAERIVSVAQAEADAKVQQEEIVKQANAVAEDIKANVLRYQEETKLAADEYALQVKQSSLKYADDMLEFLSGNLTSALGGLKENIQSVKEEMNNIQHPQAPAEAPEPEAAEEE
;
A
#
# COMPACT_ATOMS: atom_id res chain seq x y z
N MET A 1 13.17 -54.25 -28.52
CA MET A 1 14.59 -54.65 -28.54
C MET A 1 14.81 -56.16 -28.71
N ILE A 2 13.86 -57.04 -28.37
CA ILE A 2 14.06 -58.50 -28.39
C ILE A 2 14.09 -59.11 -29.80
N GLU A 3 13.40 -58.54 -30.80
CA GLU A 3 13.44 -59.05 -32.18
C GLU A 3 14.74 -58.72 -32.92
N ARG A 4 15.42 -57.62 -32.58
CA ARG A 4 16.59 -57.10 -33.31
C ARG A 4 17.88 -57.88 -33.04
N ASN A 5 17.99 -58.45 -31.85
CA ASN A 5 19.10 -59.35 -31.51
C ASN A 5 18.94 -60.73 -32.17
N LYS A 6 17.73 -61.08 -32.65
CA LYS A 6 17.50 -62.33 -33.37
C LYS A 6 17.94 -62.26 -34.84
N THR A 7 17.92 -61.09 -35.48
CA THR A 7 18.26 -60.95 -36.90
C THR A 7 19.76 -60.79 -37.18
N ASN A 8 20.52 -60.02 -36.37
CA ASN A 8 21.99 -60.02 -36.49
C ASN A 8 22.58 -61.41 -36.22
N VAL A 9 22.07 -62.09 -35.18
CA VAL A 9 22.45 -63.47 -34.86
C VAL A 9 22.07 -64.45 -35.98
N ALA A 10 21.03 -64.16 -36.77
CA ALA A 10 20.65 -64.98 -37.91
C ALA A 10 21.56 -64.78 -39.13
N LEU A 11 22.00 -63.54 -39.41
CA LEU A 11 22.93 -63.28 -40.51
C LEU A 11 24.33 -63.84 -40.21
N ASP A 12 24.81 -63.62 -38.98
CA ASP A 12 26.08 -64.20 -38.51
C ASP A 12 26.01 -65.74 -38.54
N GLY A 13 24.88 -66.32 -38.13
CA GLY A 13 24.65 -67.77 -38.21
C GLY A 13 24.71 -68.35 -39.63
N LEU A 14 24.18 -67.63 -40.63
CA LEU A 14 24.27 -68.05 -42.04
C LEU A 14 25.72 -67.99 -42.58
N PHE A 15 26.48 -66.99 -42.14
CA PHE A 15 27.91 -66.90 -42.49
C PHE A 15 28.73 -68.00 -41.80
N ASP A 16 28.44 -68.32 -40.54
CA ASP A 16 29.06 -69.42 -39.82
C ASP A 16 28.73 -70.77 -40.50
N GLU A 17 27.48 -71.00 -40.89
CA GLU A 17 27.06 -72.21 -41.62
C GLU A 17 27.73 -72.33 -43.00
N PHE A 18 27.86 -71.22 -43.72
CA PHE A 18 28.63 -71.16 -44.97
C PHE A 18 30.11 -71.51 -44.73
N LEU A 19 30.71 -70.94 -43.68
CA LEU A 19 32.12 -71.16 -43.35
C LEU A 19 32.38 -72.61 -42.94
N ASP A 20 31.45 -73.22 -42.21
CA ASP A 20 31.48 -74.63 -41.82
C ASP A 20 31.33 -75.55 -43.02
N LEU A 21 30.43 -75.24 -43.96
CA LEU A 21 30.27 -75.98 -45.22
C LEU A 21 31.57 -75.98 -46.04
N VAL A 22 32.24 -74.83 -46.13
CA VAL A 22 33.52 -74.68 -46.84
C VAL A 22 34.67 -75.39 -46.09
N SER A 23 34.70 -75.31 -44.76
CA SER A 23 35.75 -75.90 -43.93
C SER A 23 35.70 -77.43 -43.89
N ASN A 24 34.51 -78.01 -43.94
CA ASN A 24 34.28 -79.46 -43.94
C ASN A 24 34.25 -80.09 -45.34
N ALA A 25 34.47 -79.28 -46.38
CA ALA A 25 34.44 -79.72 -47.77
C ALA A 25 35.53 -80.76 -48.08
N ARG A 26 35.20 -81.78 -48.89
CA ARG A 26 36.19 -82.79 -49.30
C ARG A 26 37.16 -82.17 -50.30
N ARG A 27 38.46 -82.20 -50.00
CA ARG A 27 39.50 -81.81 -50.98
C ARG A 27 39.65 -82.86 -52.08
N VAL A 28 39.82 -82.39 -53.31
CA VAL A 28 40.08 -83.25 -54.47
C VAL A 28 41.59 -83.49 -54.58
N PRO A 29 42.09 -84.74 -54.53
CA PRO A 29 43.53 -85.02 -54.64
C PRO A 29 44.12 -84.51 -55.96
N LEU A 30 45.36 -84.01 -55.92
CA LEU A 30 46.09 -83.46 -57.08
C LEU A 30 45.46 -82.20 -57.72
N MET A 31 44.40 -81.63 -57.12
CA MET A 31 43.81 -80.35 -57.52
C MET A 31 43.68 -79.41 -56.31
N ASP A 32 43.84 -78.11 -56.52
CA ASP A 32 43.57 -77.09 -55.49
C ASP A 32 42.07 -76.73 -55.49
N LYS A 33 41.21 -77.75 -55.31
CA LYS A 33 39.75 -77.63 -55.37
C LYS A 33 39.08 -78.40 -54.24
N ILE A 34 37.97 -77.86 -53.76
CA ILE A 34 37.07 -78.49 -52.80
C ILE A 34 35.79 -78.95 -53.48
N MET A 35 35.22 -80.06 -53.02
CA MET A 35 33.94 -80.60 -53.44
C MET A 35 32.90 -80.27 -52.37
N LEU A 36 31.84 -79.59 -52.80
CA LEU A 36 30.72 -79.11 -51.98
C LEU A 36 29.41 -79.71 -52.50
N ASP A 37 28.42 -79.89 -51.62
CA ASP A 37 27.06 -80.18 -52.04
C ASP A 37 26.44 -78.90 -52.63
N GLU A 38 25.92 -79.03 -53.84
CA GLU A 38 25.35 -77.89 -54.57
C GLU A 38 24.05 -77.40 -53.92
N ASN A 39 23.23 -78.29 -53.37
CA ASN A 39 21.95 -77.91 -52.76
C ASN A 39 22.18 -77.16 -51.45
N ASP A 40 23.11 -77.64 -50.60
CA ASP A 40 23.44 -76.98 -49.33
C ASP A 40 24.01 -75.57 -49.58
N LEU A 41 24.91 -75.43 -50.56
CA LEU A 41 25.47 -74.14 -50.94
C LEU A 41 24.40 -73.18 -51.49
N LEU A 42 23.51 -73.67 -52.37
CA LEU A 42 22.45 -72.85 -52.94
C LEU A 42 21.44 -72.37 -51.90
N ASN A 43 21.07 -73.23 -50.94
CA ASN A 43 20.17 -72.87 -49.84
C ASN A 43 20.76 -71.72 -49.00
N ILE A 44 22.03 -71.83 -48.59
CA ILE A 44 22.69 -70.79 -47.81
C ILE A 44 22.80 -69.47 -48.61
N ILE A 45 23.10 -69.54 -49.91
CA ILE A 45 23.15 -68.36 -50.77
C ILE A 45 21.77 -67.69 -50.89
N ASP A 46 20.70 -68.46 -51.05
CA ASP A 46 19.33 -67.93 -51.15
C ASP A 46 18.89 -67.28 -49.83
N ASP A 47 19.22 -67.89 -48.69
CA ASP A 47 18.95 -67.32 -47.37
C ASP A 47 19.74 -66.03 -47.14
N LEU A 48 21.04 -65.99 -47.49
CA LEU A 48 21.86 -64.77 -47.44
C LEU A 48 21.31 -63.67 -48.36
N LYS A 49 20.86 -64.03 -49.55
CA LYS A 49 20.27 -63.11 -50.53
C LYS A 49 18.97 -62.49 -50.03
N GLU A 50 18.20 -63.19 -49.21
CA GLU A 50 16.99 -62.65 -48.59
C GLU A 50 17.29 -61.87 -47.29
N ALA A 51 18.27 -62.33 -46.50
CA ALA A 51 18.57 -61.77 -45.19
C ALA A 51 19.39 -60.45 -45.26
N ILE A 52 20.39 -60.35 -46.15
CA ILE A 52 21.25 -59.15 -46.26
C ILE A 52 20.44 -57.88 -46.57
N PRO A 53 19.55 -57.83 -47.59
CA PRO A 53 18.78 -56.62 -47.87
C PRO A 53 17.84 -56.23 -46.73
N ARG A 54 17.28 -57.23 -46.03
CA ARG A 54 16.42 -57.00 -44.86
C ARG A 54 17.21 -56.39 -43.70
N GLU A 55 18.42 -56.88 -43.43
CA GLU A 55 19.28 -56.34 -42.37
C GLU A 55 19.74 -54.92 -42.68
N ILE A 56 20.16 -54.64 -43.93
CA ILE A 56 20.54 -53.28 -44.37
C ILE A 56 19.36 -52.31 -44.19
N LYS A 57 18.15 -52.73 -44.56
CA LYS A 57 16.94 -51.91 -44.36
C LYS A 57 16.68 -51.65 -42.88
N SER A 58 16.82 -52.66 -42.04
CA SER A 58 16.64 -52.51 -40.59
C SER A 58 17.68 -51.56 -39.98
N ALA A 59 18.96 -51.70 -40.36
CA ALA A 59 20.03 -50.81 -39.91
C ALA A 59 19.77 -49.34 -40.30
N ASN A 60 19.34 -49.09 -41.54
CA ASN A 60 18.98 -47.75 -41.99
C ASN A 60 17.79 -47.16 -41.21
N GLN A 61 16.77 -47.98 -40.90
CA GLN A 61 15.66 -47.54 -40.06
C GLN A 61 16.12 -47.16 -38.65
N VAL A 62 17.06 -47.90 -38.06
CA VAL A 62 17.61 -47.56 -36.74
C VAL A 62 18.38 -46.24 -36.78
N LEU A 63 19.18 -46.00 -37.82
CA LEU A 63 19.89 -44.73 -38.00
C LEU A 63 18.90 -43.56 -38.14
N GLU A 64 17.81 -43.75 -38.87
CA GLU A 64 16.75 -42.76 -39.02
C GLU A 64 15.99 -42.52 -37.70
N GLU A 65 15.62 -43.58 -36.98
CA GLU A 65 15.03 -43.51 -35.63
C GLU A 65 15.95 -42.74 -34.67
N GLN A 66 17.24 -43.07 -34.65
CA GLN A 66 18.23 -42.40 -33.80
C GLN A 66 18.35 -40.91 -34.14
N LYS A 67 18.44 -40.57 -35.43
CA LYS A 67 18.47 -39.18 -35.87
C LYS A 67 17.21 -38.42 -35.42
N ASN A 68 16.04 -39.01 -35.63
CA ASN A 68 14.77 -38.42 -35.23
C ASN A 68 14.67 -38.20 -33.71
N ILE A 69 15.21 -39.12 -32.90
CA ILE A 69 15.26 -38.96 -31.45
C ILE A 69 16.16 -37.79 -31.06
N VAL A 70 17.34 -37.68 -31.68
CA VAL A 70 18.30 -36.60 -31.42
C VAL A 70 17.70 -35.25 -31.82
N ASP A 71 17.11 -35.15 -33.01
CA ASP A 71 16.48 -33.92 -33.50
C ASP A 71 15.32 -33.47 -32.60
N LYS A 72 14.49 -34.42 -32.15
CA LYS A 72 13.43 -34.14 -31.16
C LYS A 72 13.99 -33.66 -29.82
N ALA A 73 15.04 -34.30 -29.32
CA ALA A 73 15.66 -33.92 -28.07
C ALA A 73 16.21 -32.49 -28.12
N TYR A 74 16.83 -32.09 -29.24
CA TYR A 74 17.27 -30.70 -29.44
C TYR A 74 16.09 -29.73 -29.49
N ALA A 75 15.03 -30.05 -30.25
CA ALA A 75 13.84 -29.20 -30.32
C ALA A 75 13.15 -29.03 -28.95
N ASP A 76 13.08 -30.11 -28.16
CA ASP A 76 12.53 -30.05 -26.81
C ASP A 76 13.43 -29.26 -25.85
N ALA A 77 14.75 -29.41 -25.95
CA ALA A 77 15.69 -28.62 -25.16
C ALA A 77 15.55 -27.12 -25.47
N ASP A 78 15.50 -26.74 -26.74
CA ASP A 78 15.30 -25.36 -27.17
C ASP A 78 13.98 -24.79 -26.66
N ARG A 79 12.90 -25.59 -26.76
CA ARG A 79 11.58 -25.21 -26.22
C ARG A 79 11.61 -24.99 -24.71
N ILE A 80 12.26 -25.88 -23.95
CA ILE A 80 12.39 -25.75 -22.50
C ILE A 80 13.19 -24.49 -22.14
N VAL A 81 14.30 -24.24 -22.82
CA VAL A 81 15.13 -23.05 -22.59
C VAL A 81 14.34 -21.78 -22.89
N GLN A 82 13.57 -21.75 -23.98
CA GLN A 82 12.74 -20.61 -24.34
C GLN A 82 11.65 -20.35 -23.29
N GLN A 83 10.94 -21.39 -22.87
CA GLN A 83 9.92 -21.29 -21.81
C GLN A 83 10.52 -20.83 -20.48
N ALA A 84 11.70 -21.32 -20.11
CA ALA A 84 12.39 -20.90 -18.89
C ALA A 84 12.81 -19.42 -18.94
N LYS A 85 13.24 -18.92 -20.10
CA LYS A 85 13.56 -17.50 -20.30
C LYS A 85 12.31 -16.63 -20.17
N GLU A 86 11.21 -17.00 -20.83
CA GLU A 86 9.94 -16.27 -20.74
C GLU A 86 9.38 -16.24 -19.31
N GLU A 87 9.48 -17.36 -18.59
CA GLU A 87 9.12 -17.43 -17.17
C GLU A 87 10.00 -16.51 -16.32
N ALA A 88 11.32 -16.55 -16.52
CA ALA A 88 12.26 -15.71 -15.78
C ALA A 88 11.99 -14.22 -16.02
N GLU A 89 11.77 -13.81 -17.27
CA GLU A 89 11.41 -12.43 -17.62
C GLU A 89 10.10 -12.00 -16.95
N ARG A 90 9.09 -12.88 -16.93
CA ARG A 90 7.82 -12.60 -16.25
C ARG A 90 8.01 -12.43 -14.74
N ILE A 91 8.75 -13.32 -14.09
CA ILE A 91 9.02 -13.26 -12.65
C ILE A 91 9.72 -11.95 -12.30
N VAL A 92 10.75 -11.56 -13.07
CA VAL A 92 11.47 -10.30 -12.86
C VAL A 92 10.55 -9.10 -13.05
N SER A 93 9.72 -9.11 -14.09
CA SER A 93 8.75 -8.03 -14.35
C SER A 93 7.73 -7.87 -13.22
N VAL A 94 7.16 -8.97 -12.74
CA VAL A 94 6.21 -8.96 -11.60
C VAL A 94 6.90 -8.48 -10.32
N ALA A 95 8.10 -8.99 -10.02
CA ALA A 95 8.85 -8.59 -8.84
C ALA A 95 9.21 -7.09 -8.87
N GLN A 96 9.57 -6.56 -10.04
CA GLN A 96 9.84 -5.12 -10.20
C GLN A 96 8.59 -4.29 -9.97
N ALA A 97 7.45 -4.69 -10.56
CA ALA A 97 6.18 -3.99 -10.36
C ALA A 97 5.73 -4.01 -8.88
N GLU A 98 5.91 -5.13 -8.18
CA GLU A 98 5.62 -5.22 -6.74
C GLU A 98 6.56 -4.37 -5.90
N ALA A 99 7.85 -4.33 -6.24
CA ALA A 99 8.83 -3.49 -5.56
C ALA A 99 8.49 -2.00 -5.74
N ASP A 100 8.17 -1.57 -6.96
CA ASP A 100 7.77 -0.20 -7.25
C ASP A 100 6.49 0.19 -6.50
N ALA A 101 5.50 -0.71 -6.47
CA ALA A 101 4.27 -0.51 -5.71
C ALA A 101 4.52 -0.36 -4.20
N LYS A 102 5.42 -1.17 -3.63
CA LYS A 102 5.82 -1.06 -2.22
C LYS A 102 6.51 0.27 -1.91
N VAL A 103 7.43 0.71 -2.76
CA VAL A 103 8.12 2.01 -2.61
C VAL A 103 7.11 3.16 -2.66
N GLN A 104 6.18 3.14 -3.62
CA GLN A 104 5.12 4.14 -3.71
C GLN A 104 4.22 4.13 -2.46
N GLN A 105 3.84 2.94 -1.97
CA GLN A 105 3.05 2.82 -0.76
C GLN A 105 3.79 3.40 0.46
N GLU A 106 5.08 3.11 0.62
CA GLU A 106 5.88 3.63 1.73
C GLU A 106 5.98 5.16 1.67
N GLU A 107 6.16 5.73 0.47
CA GLU A 107 6.18 7.18 0.28
C GLU A 107 4.82 7.82 0.62
N ILE A 108 3.70 7.21 0.23
CA ILE A 108 2.35 7.67 0.60
C ILE A 108 2.16 7.65 2.12
N VAL A 109 2.58 6.57 2.79
CA VAL A 109 2.49 6.46 4.26
C VAL A 109 3.34 7.52 4.94
N LYS A 110 4.56 7.75 4.44
CA LYS A 110 5.46 8.79 4.95
C LYS A 110 4.85 10.19 4.79
N GLN A 111 4.26 10.49 3.63
CA GLN A 111 3.57 11.76 3.38
C GLN A 111 2.34 11.92 4.30
N ALA A 112 1.53 10.87 4.44
CA ALA A 112 0.37 10.89 5.34
C ALA A 112 0.79 11.14 6.79
N ASN A 113 1.88 10.51 7.26
CA ASN A 113 2.41 10.75 8.61
C ASN A 113 2.94 12.18 8.77
N ALA A 114 3.62 12.74 7.77
CA ALA A 114 4.09 14.12 7.80
C ALA A 114 2.93 15.11 7.89
N VAL A 115 1.87 14.90 7.10
CA VAL A 115 0.64 15.71 7.15
C VAL A 115 -0.06 15.57 8.50
N ALA A 116 -0.14 14.35 9.06
CA ALA A 116 -0.75 14.12 10.35
C ALA A 116 -0.01 14.86 11.48
N GLU A 117 1.33 14.84 11.48
CA GLU A 117 2.13 15.57 12.46
C GLU A 117 2.00 17.09 12.28
N ASP A 118 1.93 17.60 11.05
CA ASP A 118 1.68 19.02 10.79
C ASP A 118 0.29 19.46 11.29
N ILE A 119 -0.76 18.68 11.00
CA ILE A 119 -2.12 18.94 11.52
C ILE A 119 -2.10 18.96 13.04
N LYS A 120 -1.47 17.98 13.67
CA LYS A 120 -1.37 17.90 15.13
C LYS A 120 -0.66 19.11 15.71
N ALA A 121 0.47 19.52 15.14
CA ALA A 121 1.20 20.71 15.58
C ALA A 121 0.35 21.98 15.42
N ASN A 122 -0.34 22.13 14.29
CA ASN A 122 -1.22 23.27 14.03
C ASN A 122 -2.42 23.31 15.00
N VAL A 123 -3.04 22.17 15.29
CA VAL A 123 -4.14 22.06 16.27
C VAL A 123 -3.65 22.42 17.66
N LEU A 124 -2.49 21.92 18.09
CA LEU A 124 -1.94 22.25 19.41
C LEU A 124 -1.67 23.76 19.55
N ARG A 125 -1.09 24.39 18.52
CA ARG A 125 -0.87 25.85 18.51
C ARG A 125 -2.20 26.62 18.58
N TYR A 126 -3.18 26.22 17.77
CA TYR A 126 -4.49 26.86 17.76
C TYR A 126 -5.24 26.68 19.09
N GLN A 127 -5.12 25.51 19.72
CA GLN A 127 -5.69 25.24 21.03
C GLN A 127 -5.07 26.13 22.11
N GLU A 128 -3.75 26.29 22.11
CA GLU A 128 -3.05 27.17 23.05
C GLU A 128 -3.48 28.63 22.87
N GLU A 129 -3.51 29.11 21.63
CA GLU A 129 -3.96 30.46 21.29
C GLU A 129 -5.41 30.71 21.73
N THR A 130 -6.31 29.78 21.41
CA THR A 130 -7.73 29.88 21.79
C THR A 130 -7.90 29.88 23.31
N LYS A 131 -7.14 29.04 24.02
CA LYS A 131 -7.18 28.99 25.48
C LYS A 131 -6.70 30.30 26.09
N LEU A 132 -5.58 30.85 25.62
CA LEU A 132 -5.05 32.12 26.10
C LEU A 132 -6.05 33.26 25.85
N ALA A 133 -6.65 33.33 24.65
CA ALA A 133 -7.65 34.33 24.32
C ALA A 133 -8.91 34.19 25.21
N ALA A 134 -9.35 32.97 25.50
CA ALA A 134 -10.49 32.72 26.38
C ALA A 134 -10.19 33.12 27.84
N ASP A 135 -8.99 32.82 28.34
CA ASP A 135 -8.54 33.19 29.69
C ASP A 135 -8.46 34.73 29.82
N GLU A 136 -7.90 35.42 28.82
CA GLU A 136 -7.83 36.88 28.77
C GLU A 136 -9.22 37.52 28.72
N TYR A 137 -10.10 37.00 27.87
CA TYR A 137 -11.49 37.46 27.79
C TYR A 137 -12.23 37.28 29.12
N ALA A 138 -12.07 36.12 29.78
CA ALA A 138 -12.68 35.87 31.08
C ALA A 138 -12.17 36.86 32.15
N LEU A 139 -10.88 37.18 32.14
CA LEU A 139 -10.30 38.19 33.03
C LEU A 139 -10.87 39.58 32.75
N GLN A 140 -10.98 39.97 31.49
CA GLN A 140 -11.53 41.26 31.08
C GLN A 140 -13.00 41.41 31.50
N VAL A 141 -13.81 40.37 31.26
CA VAL A 141 -15.22 40.35 31.69
C VAL A 141 -15.31 40.50 33.20
N LYS A 142 -14.52 39.72 33.97
CA LYS A 142 -14.48 39.81 35.43
C LYS A 142 -14.13 41.23 35.89
N GLN A 143 -13.08 41.84 35.34
CA GLN A 143 -12.67 43.20 35.69
C GLN A 143 -13.74 44.23 35.38
N SER A 144 -14.37 44.11 34.20
CA SER A 144 -15.44 45.02 33.78
C SER A 144 -16.68 44.89 34.67
N SER A 145 -17.04 43.67 35.06
CA SER A 145 -18.15 43.41 35.99
C SER A 145 -17.87 43.96 37.39
N LEU A 146 -16.64 43.81 37.90
CA LEU A 146 -16.24 44.39 39.18
C LEU A 146 -16.32 45.92 39.14
N LYS A 147 -15.77 46.53 38.08
CA LYS A 147 -15.85 47.98 37.88
C LYS A 147 -17.31 48.48 37.82
N TYR A 148 -18.16 47.79 37.07
CA TYR A 148 -19.58 48.13 37.02
C TYR A 148 -20.25 48.04 38.39
N ALA A 149 -19.93 47.02 39.19
CA ALA A 149 -20.45 46.89 40.55
C ALA A 149 -19.97 48.04 41.45
N ASP A 150 -18.70 48.43 41.36
CA ASP A 150 -18.14 49.57 42.10
C ASP A 150 -18.85 50.88 41.71
N ASP A 151 -19.00 51.15 40.40
CA ASP A 151 -19.69 52.34 39.89
C ASP A 151 -21.16 52.41 40.38
N MET A 152 -21.84 51.26 40.45
CA MET A 152 -23.21 51.18 40.98
C MET A 152 -23.28 51.41 42.49
N LEU A 153 -22.32 50.88 43.26
CA LEU A 153 -22.23 51.12 44.70
C LEU A 153 -21.94 52.59 45.01
N GLU A 154 -21.04 53.22 44.24
CA GLU A 154 -20.75 54.66 44.35
C GLU A 154 -22.00 55.49 44.06
N PHE A 155 -22.73 55.17 42.98
CA PHE A 155 -23.99 55.84 42.64
C PHE A 155 -25.05 55.69 43.74
N LEU A 156 -25.26 54.48 44.27
CA LEU A 156 -26.18 54.26 45.39
C LEU A 156 -25.76 55.06 46.63
N SER A 157 -24.47 55.04 46.98
CA SER A 157 -23.94 55.75 48.14
C SER A 157 -24.09 57.28 48.01
N GLY A 158 -23.85 57.83 46.82
CA GLY A 158 -24.08 59.24 46.52
C GLY A 158 -25.56 59.65 46.67
N ASN A 159 -26.48 58.82 46.15
CA ASN A 159 -27.91 59.05 46.29
C ASN A 159 -28.37 58.97 47.76
N LEU A 160 -27.88 57.97 48.50
CA LEU A 160 -28.15 57.81 49.94
C LEU A 160 -27.64 59.03 50.73
N THR A 161 -26.44 59.49 50.45
CA THR A 161 -25.83 60.68 51.09
C THR A 161 -26.66 61.93 50.81
N SER A 162 -27.09 62.12 49.56
CA SER A 162 -27.92 63.25 49.15
C SER A 162 -29.30 63.20 49.82
N ALA A 163 -29.93 62.03 49.88
CA ALA A 163 -31.21 61.84 50.56
C ALA A 163 -31.11 62.10 52.07
N LEU A 164 -30.04 61.64 52.72
CA LEU A 164 -29.78 61.93 54.14
C LEU A 164 -29.52 63.41 54.38
N GLY A 165 -28.79 64.08 53.47
CA GLY A 165 -28.57 65.54 53.50
C GLY A 165 -29.89 66.30 53.44
N GLY A 166 -30.74 65.99 52.47
CA GLY A 166 -32.08 66.59 52.34
C GLY A 166 -32.97 66.31 53.55
N LEU A 167 -32.90 65.10 54.15
CA LEU A 167 -33.63 64.81 55.38
C LEU A 167 -33.13 65.67 56.55
N LYS A 168 -31.82 65.86 56.69
CA LYS A 168 -31.22 66.70 57.73
C LYS A 168 -31.62 68.17 57.56
N GLU A 169 -31.59 68.67 56.33
CA GLU A 169 -32.07 70.01 55.99
C GLU A 169 -33.56 70.16 56.34
N ASN A 170 -34.40 69.21 55.94
CA ASN A 170 -35.82 69.20 56.29
C ASN A 170 -36.04 69.21 57.82
N ILE A 171 -35.30 68.38 58.58
CA ILE A 171 -35.39 68.36 60.05
C ILE A 171 -35.00 69.72 60.63
N GLN A 172 -33.94 70.34 60.11
CA GLN A 172 -33.48 71.66 60.58
C GLN A 172 -34.52 72.73 60.28
N SER A 173 -35.08 72.77 59.07
CA SER A 173 -36.18 73.68 58.70
C SER A 173 -37.40 73.51 59.60
N VAL A 174 -37.82 72.26 59.86
CA VAL A 174 -38.94 71.97 60.77
C VAL A 174 -38.64 72.45 62.20
N LYS A 175 -37.40 72.26 62.68
CA LYS A 175 -36.98 72.73 64.00
C LYS A 175 -36.97 74.25 64.10
N GLU A 176 -36.53 74.94 63.06
CA GLU A 176 -36.57 76.40 62.95
C GLU A 176 -38.00 76.92 62.93
N GLU A 177 -38.89 76.30 62.15
CA GLU A 177 -40.32 76.65 62.16
C GLU A 177 -40.97 76.40 63.52
N MET A 178 -40.69 75.26 64.17
CA MET A 178 -41.20 75.00 65.52
C MET A 178 -40.71 76.04 66.53
N ASN A 179 -39.45 76.48 66.44
CA ASN A 179 -38.92 77.53 67.30
C ASN A 179 -39.61 78.88 67.04
N ASN A 180 -39.91 79.20 65.77
CA ASN A 180 -40.68 80.37 65.39
C ASN A 180 -42.12 80.35 65.92
N ILE A 181 -42.74 79.17 66.00
CA ILE A 181 -44.08 79.00 66.61
C ILE A 181 -44.02 79.18 68.13
N GLN A 182 -42.96 78.69 68.78
CA GLN A 182 -42.76 78.81 70.22
C GLN A 182 -42.36 80.22 70.67
N HIS A 183 -41.68 80.96 69.79
CA HIS A 183 -41.34 82.37 69.96
C HIS A 183 -41.81 83.18 68.74
N PRO A 184 -43.11 83.52 68.67
CA PRO A 184 -43.64 84.31 67.58
C PRO A 184 -42.95 85.68 67.56
N GLN A 185 -42.30 86.03 66.46
CA GLN A 185 -41.91 87.41 66.23
C GLN A 185 -43.19 88.24 66.09
N ALA A 186 -43.34 89.27 66.93
CA ALA A 186 -44.50 90.16 66.88
C ALA A 186 -44.62 90.79 65.48
N PRO A 187 -45.83 90.93 64.91
CA PRO A 187 -46.00 91.59 63.62
C PRO A 187 -45.44 92.99 63.68
N ALA A 188 -44.51 93.31 62.77
CA ALA A 188 -44.07 94.69 62.55
C ALA A 188 -45.27 95.51 62.07
N GLU A 189 -45.56 96.61 62.78
CA GLU A 189 -46.61 97.57 62.47
C GLU A 189 -46.53 98.05 61.02
N ALA A 190 -47.68 98.12 60.36
CA ALA A 190 -47.83 98.67 59.02
C ALA A 190 -47.49 100.17 59.00
N PRO A 191 -46.78 100.69 57.98
CA PRO A 191 -46.69 102.12 57.76
C PRO A 191 -47.90 102.59 56.93
N GLU A 192 -48.77 103.38 57.56
CA GLU A 192 -49.45 104.53 56.92
C GLU A 192 -48.53 105.77 57.06
N PRO A 193 -48.72 106.89 56.32
CA PRO A 193 -49.56 107.17 55.14
C PRO A 193 -48.75 107.89 54.02
N GLU A 194 -49.37 108.21 52.87
CA GLU A 194 -49.29 109.60 52.35
C GLU A 194 -50.37 109.85 51.29
N ALA A 195 -51.09 110.96 51.48
CA ALA A 195 -52.00 111.57 50.54
C ALA A 195 -51.28 112.68 49.77
N ALA A 196 -51.60 112.84 48.48
CA ALA A 196 -51.56 114.06 47.67
C ALA A 196 -51.71 113.64 46.19
N GLU A 197 -52.28 114.37 45.24
CA GLU A 197 -53.06 115.60 45.16
C GLU A 197 -53.60 115.62 43.70
N GLU A 198 -54.52 116.54 43.42
CA GLU A 198 -55.17 116.79 42.13
C GLU A 198 -54.19 117.15 40.99
N GLU A 199 -54.44 116.61 39.78
CA GLU A 199 -54.92 117.35 38.58
C GLU A 199 -55.36 116.35 37.48
#